data_AF-A0A519SAY6-F1
#
_entry.id   AF-A0A519SAY6-F1
#
_cell.length_a   1.000
_cell.length_b   1.000
_cell.length_c   1.000
_cell.angle_alpha   90.00
_cell.angle_beta   90.00
_cell.angle_gamma   90.00
#
_symmetry.space_group_name_H-M   'P 1'
#
loop_
_entity.id
_entity.type
_entity.pdbx_description
1 polymer ?
#
loop_
_entity_poly.entity_id
_entity_poly.type
_entity_poly.pdbx_seq_one_letter_code
_entity_poly.pdbx_strand_id
1 'polypeptide(L)'
;IEDAKFNSGINNIDNTIFYAGDMKDILTAEFINAHGKPDVVITDPPRAGMHADVIERLLEMEAEKIVYVSCNAGTQARDLALLNEKYQVLRIKPVDMFPHTQHVENVVLLRLKNSQDV
;
A
#
# COMPACT_ATOMS: atom_id res chain seq x y z
N ILE A 1 -12.04 -4.56 -12.37
CA ILE A 1 -12.75 -4.99 -11.13
C ILE A 1 -13.56 -6.27 -11.34
N GLU A 2 -14.25 -6.44 -12.46
CA GLU A 2 -15.07 -7.65 -12.71
C GLU A 2 -14.25 -8.94 -12.66
N ASP A 3 -13.02 -8.94 -13.20
CA ASP A 3 -12.12 -10.10 -13.10
C ASP A 3 -11.78 -10.45 -11.65
N ALA A 4 -11.67 -9.47 -10.75
CA ALA A 4 -11.37 -9.72 -9.34
C ALA A 4 -12.56 -10.40 -8.63
N LYS A 5 -13.79 -9.97 -8.92
CA LYS A 5 -15.01 -10.61 -8.42
C LYS A 5 -15.14 -12.04 -8.96
N PHE A 6 -14.89 -12.23 -10.26
CA PHE A 6 -14.88 -13.54 -10.90
C PHE A 6 -13.84 -14.48 -10.24
N ASN A 7 -12.61 -13.99 -10.07
CA ASN A 7 -11.52 -14.76 -9.46
C ASN A 7 -11.83 -15.15 -8.01
N SER A 8 -12.46 -14.27 -7.24
CA SER A 8 -12.90 -14.61 -5.88
C SER A 8 -13.95 -15.71 -5.89
N GLY A 9 -14.92 -15.63 -6.81
CA GLY A 9 -15.99 -16.60 -6.97
C GLY A 9 -15.49 -18.00 -7.32
N ILE A 10 -14.58 -18.13 -8.30
CA ILE A 10 -14.04 -19.44 -8.69
C ILE A 10 -13.14 -20.06 -7.61
N ASN A 11 -12.60 -19.26 -6.68
CA ASN A 11 -11.80 -19.73 -5.55
C ASN A 11 -12.62 -19.91 -4.26
N ASN A 12 -13.94 -19.71 -4.29
CA ASN A 12 -14.83 -19.75 -3.12
C ASN A 12 -14.38 -18.83 -1.96
N ILE A 13 -13.87 -17.64 -2.31
CA ILE A 13 -13.48 -16.62 -1.34
C ILE A 13 -14.64 -15.63 -1.21
N ASP A 14 -15.26 -15.59 -0.04
CA ASP A 14 -16.46 -14.78 0.27
C ASP A 14 -16.17 -13.56 1.17
N ASN A 15 -14.97 -13.48 1.73
CA ASN A 15 -14.53 -12.40 2.63
C ASN A 15 -13.78 -11.27 1.92
N THR A 16 -14.12 -11.00 0.66
CA THR A 16 -13.52 -9.92 -0.14
C THR A 16 -14.57 -8.97 -0.68
N ILE A 17 -14.28 -7.67 -0.64
CA ILE A 17 -15.12 -6.64 -1.23
C ILE A 17 -14.26 -5.82 -2.18
N PHE A 18 -14.77 -5.54 -3.38
CA PHE A 18 -14.04 -4.83 -4.42
C PHE A 18 -14.75 -3.50 -4.74
N TYR A 19 -13.97 -2.43 -4.84
CA TYR A 19 -14.43 -1.08 -5.16
C TYR A 19 -13.69 -0.55 -6.39
N ALA A 20 -14.40 0.16 -7.28
CA ALA A 20 -13.83 0.77 -8.47
C ALA A 20 -14.03 2.28 -8.42
N GLY A 21 -12.94 3.03 -8.57
CA GLY A 21 -12.92 4.49 -8.46
C GLY A 21 -11.52 4.99 -8.14
N ASP A 22 -11.36 6.31 -8.04
CA ASP A 22 -10.12 6.93 -7.59
C ASP A 22 -9.95 6.66 -6.08
N MET A 23 -8.73 6.34 -5.67
CA MET A 23 -8.43 6.01 -4.28
C MET A 23 -8.76 7.16 -3.34
N LYS A 24 -8.58 8.42 -3.76
CA LYS A 24 -8.90 9.60 -2.94
C LYS A 24 -10.40 9.76 -2.67
N ASP A 25 -11.24 9.24 -3.58
CA ASP A 25 -12.70 9.34 -3.52
C ASP A 25 -13.32 8.13 -2.80
N ILE A 26 -12.61 6.98 -2.79
CA ILE A 26 -13.05 5.77 -2.09
C ILE A 26 -12.58 5.77 -0.64
N LEU A 27 -11.32 6.11 -0.38
CA LEU A 27 -10.69 5.97 0.92
C LEU A 27 -10.94 7.20 1.81
N THR A 28 -12.22 7.52 1.99
CA THR A 28 -12.67 8.67 2.78
C THR A 28 -12.85 8.31 4.25
N ALA A 29 -12.96 9.33 5.12
CA ALA A 29 -13.30 9.11 6.53
C ALA A 29 -14.63 8.36 6.71
N GLU A 30 -15.61 8.59 5.82
CA GLU A 30 -16.89 7.88 5.82
C GLU A 30 -16.71 6.39 5.51
N PHE A 31 -15.86 6.06 4.53
CA PHE A 31 -15.52 4.68 4.21
C PHE A 31 -14.86 3.97 5.40
N ILE A 32 -13.90 4.63 6.06
CA ILE A 32 -13.22 4.09 7.24
C ILE A 32 -14.19 3.92 8.41
N ASN A 33 -15.13 4.85 8.62
CA ASN A 33 -16.14 4.71 9.67
C ASN A 33 -17.11 3.55 9.40
N ALA A 34 -17.46 3.32 8.13
CA ALA A 34 -18.35 2.23 7.73
C ALA A 34 -17.67 0.85 7.76
N HIS A 35 -16.39 0.77 7.39
CA HIS A 35 -15.67 -0.49 7.20
C HIS A 35 -14.60 -0.78 8.26
N GLY A 36 -14.32 0.18 9.14
CA GLY A 36 -13.26 0.12 10.14
C GLY A 36 -11.89 0.57 9.61
N LYS A 37 -10.98 0.84 10.54
CA LYS A 37 -9.57 1.11 10.24
C LYS A 37 -8.87 -0.20 9.88
N PRO A 38 -8.14 -0.27 8.75
CA PRO A 38 -7.41 -1.49 8.41
C PRO A 38 -6.19 -1.67 9.32
N ASP A 39 -5.94 -2.92 9.70
CA ASP A 39 -4.70 -3.30 10.40
C ASP A 39 -3.48 -3.29 9.47
N VAL A 40 -3.70 -3.65 8.19
CA VAL A 40 -2.66 -3.76 7.16
C VAL A 40 -3.15 -3.16 5.85
N VAL A 41 -2.30 -2.34 5.22
CA VAL A 41 -2.48 -1.88 3.84
C VAL A 41 -1.43 -2.51 2.94
N ILE A 42 -1.83 -3.00 1.78
CA ILE A 42 -0.93 -3.47 0.73
C ILE A 42 -1.10 -2.55 -0.48
N THR A 43 0.00 -2.01 -1.00
CA THR A 43 -0.01 -1.10 -2.16
C THR A 43 1.03 -1.53 -3.18
N ASP A 44 0.63 -1.52 -4.45
CA ASP A 44 1.46 -1.78 -5.62
C ASP A 44 1.17 -0.69 -6.68
N PRO A 45 1.70 0.53 -6.47
CA PRO A 45 1.43 1.66 -7.33
C PRO A 45 2.15 1.55 -8.69
N PRO A 46 1.74 2.35 -9.70
CA PRO A 46 2.46 2.41 -10.97
C PRO A 46 3.91 2.89 -10.79
N ARG A 47 4.72 2.77 -11.85
CA ARG A 47 6.15 3.18 -11.87
C ARG A 47 6.45 4.59 -11.33
N ALA A 48 5.48 5.50 -11.45
CA ALA A 48 5.58 6.87 -10.95
C ALA A 48 5.54 6.99 -9.41
N GLY A 49 5.26 5.89 -8.70
CA GLY A 49 4.99 5.84 -7.26
C GLY A 49 3.54 6.23 -6.95
N MET A 50 3.28 6.48 -5.67
CA MET A 50 1.97 6.95 -5.21
C MET A 50 1.79 8.45 -5.48
N HIS A 51 0.54 8.87 -5.71
CA HIS A 51 0.18 10.28 -5.70
C HIS A 51 0.27 10.84 -4.27
N ALA A 52 0.57 12.13 -4.11
CA ALA A 52 0.69 12.77 -2.81
C ALA A 52 -0.57 12.59 -1.95
N ASP A 53 -1.76 12.80 -2.53
CA ASP A 53 -3.06 12.59 -1.88
C ASP A 53 -3.19 11.18 -1.27
N VAL A 54 -2.66 10.15 -1.93
CA VAL A 54 -2.71 8.77 -1.39
C VAL A 54 -1.81 8.64 -0.17
N ILE A 55 -0.62 9.23 -0.20
CA ILE A 55 0.32 9.22 0.92
C ILE A 55 -0.30 9.95 2.13
N GLU A 56 -0.94 11.10 1.90
CA GLU A 56 -1.66 11.84 2.93
C GLU A 56 -2.76 10.99 3.56
N ARG A 57 -3.58 10.30 2.76
CA ARG A 57 -4.60 9.37 3.29
C ARG A 57 -4.01 8.24 4.12
N LEU A 58 -2.87 7.66 3.72
CA LEU A 58 -2.21 6.62 4.50
C LEU A 58 -1.66 7.12 5.84
N LEU A 59 -1.23 8.38 5.90
CA LEU A 59 -0.81 9.07 7.12
C LEU A 59 -1.99 9.42 8.04
N GLU A 60 -3.14 9.80 7.47
CA GLU A 60 -4.39 10.02 8.22
C GLU A 60 -4.94 8.72 8.81
N MET A 61 -4.88 7.64 8.03
CA MET A 61 -5.46 6.35 8.40
C MET A 61 -4.73 5.63 9.51
N GLU A 62 -3.42 5.82 9.65
CA GLU A 62 -2.60 5.19 10.70
C GLU A 62 -2.84 3.66 10.82
N ALA A 63 -2.83 2.97 9.68
CA ALA A 63 -2.80 1.51 9.66
C ALA A 63 -1.54 1.02 10.39
N GLU A 64 -1.60 -0.11 11.09
CA GLU A 64 -0.45 -0.56 11.88
C GLU A 64 0.74 -0.94 10.96
N LYS A 65 0.44 -1.51 9.78
CA LYS A 65 1.43 -1.96 8.81
C LYS A 65 1.07 -1.51 7.40
N ILE A 66 2.09 -1.12 6.63
CA ILE A 66 1.97 -0.92 5.18
C ILE A 66 2.99 -1.81 4.48
N VAL A 67 2.53 -2.62 3.53
CA VAL A 67 3.38 -3.38 2.61
C VAL A 67 3.38 -2.65 1.27
N TYR A 68 4.52 -2.06 0.91
CA TYR A 68 4.69 -1.34 -0.35
C TYR A 68 5.52 -2.19 -1.32
N VAL A 69 4.89 -2.70 -2.37
CA VAL A 69 5.52 -3.34 -3.53
C VAL A 69 5.81 -2.29 -4.60
N SER A 70 7.03 -2.28 -5.17
CA SER A 70 7.38 -1.34 -6.23
C SER A 70 8.39 -1.90 -7.20
N CYS A 71 8.16 -1.65 -8.49
CA CYS A 71 9.11 -1.91 -9.57
C CYS A 71 10.13 -0.78 -9.79
N ASN A 72 10.08 0.29 -8.98
CA ASN A 72 10.98 1.44 -9.07
C ASN A 72 11.43 1.94 -7.68
N ALA A 73 12.63 1.53 -7.29
CA ALA A 73 13.21 1.89 -6.00
C ALA A 73 13.38 3.42 -5.80
N GLY A 74 13.53 4.20 -6.87
CA GLY A 74 13.70 5.65 -6.78
C GLY A 74 12.42 6.38 -6.36
N THR A 75 11.30 6.08 -7.01
CA THR A 75 10.00 6.65 -6.62
C THR A 75 9.51 6.07 -5.30
N GLN A 76 9.79 4.80 -5.03
CA GLN A 76 9.54 4.22 -3.71
C GLN A 76 10.29 4.98 -2.61
N ALA A 77 11.60 5.26 -2.78
CA ALA A 77 12.37 6.02 -1.78
C ALA A 77 11.80 7.43 -1.52
N ARG A 78 11.33 8.13 -2.55
CA ARG A 78 10.62 9.41 -2.40
C ARG A 78 9.38 9.26 -1.52
N ASP A 79 8.53 8.28 -1.82
CA ASP A 79 7.28 8.06 -1.10
C ASP A 79 7.54 7.62 0.35
N LEU A 80 8.56 6.78 0.57
CA LEU A 80 9.00 6.38 1.90
C LEU A 80 9.48 7.57 2.74
N ALA A 81 10.13 8.56 2.13
CA ALA A 81 10.55 9.76 2.82
C ALA A 81 9.35 10.60 3.33
N LEU A 82 8.26 10.64 2.56
CA LEU A 82 7.01 11.28 2.97
C LEU A 82 6.30 10.48 4.06
N LEU A 83 6.21 9.15 3.89
CA LEU A 83 5.60 8.26 4.88
C LEU A 83 6.38 8.22 6.20
N ASN A 84 7.67 8.57 6.19
CA ASN A 84 8.52 8.62 7.38
C ASN A 84 8.01 9.61 8.45
N GLU A 85 7.05 10.48 8.13
CA GLU A 85 6.38 11.30 9.14
C GLU A 85 5.80 10.45 10.28
N LYS A 86 5.09 9.36 9.96
CA LYS A 86 4.45 8.48 10.95
C LYS A 86 4.90 7.03 10.89
N TYR A 87 5.55 6.61 9.82
CA TYR A 87 5.95 5.22 9.63
C TYR A 87 7.47 5.06 9.70
N GLN A 88 7.94 3.89 10.11
CA GLN A 88 9.34 3.48 10.04
C GLN A 88 9.49 2.28 9.11
N VAL A 89 10.58 2.25 8.36
CA VAL A 89 10.95 1.10 7.53
C VAL A 89 11.47 -0.01 8.42
N LEU A 90 10.75 -1.12 8.50
CA LEU A 90 11.14 -2.27 9.29
C LEU A 90 11.96 -3.29 8.48
N ARG A 91 11.63 -3.43 7.19
CA ARG A 91 12.30 -4.39 6.31
C ARG A 91 12.20 -3.98 4.86
N ILE A 92 13.25 -4.26 4.11
CA ILE A 92 13.29 -4.15 2.65
C ILE A 92 13.70 -5.51 2.08
N LYS A 93 13.01 -5.96 1.03
CA LYS A 93 13.33 -7.21 0.32
C LYS A 93 13.22 -7.01 -1.20
N PRO A 94 14.37 -6.89 -1.89
CA PRO A 94 14.41 -6.96 -3.34
C PRO A 94 14.05 -8.37 -3.84
N VAL A 95 13.40 -8.43 -4.98
CA VAL A 95 12.98 -9.63 -5.70
C VAL A 95 13.38 -9.49 -7.17
N ASP A 96 14.14 -10.46 -7.67
CA ASP A 96 14.51 -10.54 -9.07
C ASP A 96 13.37 -11.19 -9.89
N MET A 97 12.38 -10.38 -10.23
CA MET A 97 11.24 -10.81 -11.06
C MET A 97 11.58 -10.83 -12.56
N PHE A 98 12.63 -10.10 -12.95
CA PHE A 98 13.05 -9.93 -14.36
C PHE A 98 14.56 -10.16 -14.52
N PRO A 99 15.03 -11.42 -14.43
CA PRO A 99 16.44 -11.74 -14.55
C PRO A 99 17.04 -11.22 -15.87
N HIS A 100 18.31 -10.83 -15.81
CA HIS A 100 19.04 -10.26 -16.95
C HIS A 100 18.52 -8.91 -17.46
N THR A 101 17.70 -8.21 -16.67
CA THR A 101 17.29 -6.83 -16.93
C THR A 101 17.79 -5.89 -15.84
N GLN A 102 17.57 -4.58 -16.01
CA GLN A 102 17.84 -3.58 -14.97
C GLN A 102 16.68 -3.44 -13.97
N HIS A 103 15.58 -4.16 -14.16
CA HIS A 103 14.40 -4.03 -13.30
C HIS A 103 14.57 -4.83 -12.02
N VAL A 104 14.19 -4.21 -10.90
CA VAL A 104 14.17 -4.82 -9.58
C VAL A 104 12.82 -4.54 -8.96
N GLU A 105 12.10 -5.59 -8.60
CA GLU A 105 10.90 -5.47 -7.78
C GLU A 105 11.34 -5.38 -6.32
N ASN A 106 10.75 -4.49 -5.53
CA ASN A 106 11.14 -4.28 -4.15
C ASN A 106 9.94 -4.19 -3.23
N VAL A 107 9.96 -5.00 -2.17
CA VAL A 107 8.92 -5.03 -1.15
C VAL A 107 9.45 -4.39 0.13
N VAL A 108 8.73 -3.39 0.63
CA VAL A 108 9.05 -2.68 1.86
C VAL A 108 7.94 -2.87 2.88
N LEU A 109 8.32 -3.29 4.09
CA LEU A 109 7.44 -3.34 5.24
C LEU A 109 7.65 -2.08 6.08
N LEU A 110 6.58 -1.31 6.21
CA LEU A 110 6.48 -0.15 7.09
C LEU A 110 5.64 -0.51 8.32
N ARG A 111 6.00 0.10 9.45
CA ARG A 111 5.23 0.03 10.69
C ARG A 111 4.96 1.43 11.21
N LEU A 112 3.76 1.68 11.72
CA LEU A 112 3.44 2.92 12.42
C LEU A 112 4.41 3.10 13.61
N LYS A 113 4.99 4.29 13.76
CA LYS A 113 5.87 4.62 14.88
C LYS A 113 5.04 4.67 16.16
N ASN A 114 5.52 4.04 17.22
CA ASN A 114 4.94 4.18 18.54
C ASN A 114 5.50 5.44 19.21
N SER A 115 4.80 5.97 20.21
CA SER A 115 5.26 7.13 21.01
C SER A 115 6.58 6.89 21.77
N GLN A 116 7.12 5.67 21.74
CA GLN A 116 8.42 5.30 22.33
C GLN A 116 9.56 5.21 21.29
N ASP A 117 9.26 5.38 20.00
CA ASP A 117 10.24 5.32 18.89
C ASP A 117 10.82 6.72 18.55
N VAL A 118 10.61 7.74 19.40
CA VAL A 118 11.10 9.12 19.25
C VAL A 118 12.10 9.47 20.34
#